data_AF-A0A2E3CWA8-F1
#
_entry.id   AF-A0A2E3CWA8-F1
#
_cell.length_a   1.000
_cell.length_b   1.000
_cell.length_c   1.000
_cell.angle_alpha   90.00
_cell.angle_beta   90.00
_cell.angle_gamma   90.00
#
_symmetry.space_group_name_H-M   'P 1'
#
loop_
_entity.id
_entity.type
_entity.pdbx_description
1 polymer ?
#
loop_
_entity_poly.entity_id
_entity_poly.type
_entity_poly.pdbx_seq_one_letter_code
_entity_poly.pdbx_strand_id
1 'polypeptide(L)'
;MVTLKGDVSLVNFRSPDGGVYPPYDYIADPSRRITDFILTLPKWDKAEPVPISVWGHGLGNFKELTRSGYIMGDRLGMATIAIDHPNHGSRVTDFDSLKEPHIALAVTSPLTIMQLLGMFVQGTVDHNVVISSASHILPQVLANWENPDYPNIPALDGSRIIFDGLSLGAMLGVAIGATAPELDGAYLVNGAGSLMQVFSESTFWDDFTSNVIPQNMNGAELVFVLAMMQHYVDIADGNNFVDWYREPPSGRLPRPMGMHYSLGDGSMSNDATRASAEIADLPLLKEVIEPEANLRFGDEGRADFENGYGLVQSGYGLEQAEEALNSLKEFDIEDSLGLSDIGVLGGLAGIGTDIPEGVPFADYLSGFLGENDANKIDGIVDAIYEGDAEDFLTHFNRGGVEAVQHSIGWRCEVLNLDVERCAKAKEMAVVDAENGGGLDDLIPGGTDDDRDLGDIIDEGLSNVTVTEGSAGAMEWMLLLLLVVVWSARQAPLKKLPVRG
;
A
#
# COMPACT_ATOMS: atom_id res chain seq x y z
N MET A 1 17.40 -11.61 9.62
CA MET A 1 17.17 -10.29 9.04
C MET A 1 17.68 -9.25 10.00
N VAL A 2 18.22 -8.13 9.51
CA VAL A 2 18.56 -6.94 10.30
C VAL A 2 17.66 -5.80 9.82
N THR A 3 17.12 -5.01 10.74
CA THR A 3 16.31 -3.83 10.40
C THR A 3 17.03 -2.56 10.83
N LEU A 4 17.20 -1.64 9.90
CA LEU A 4 17.84 -0.34 10.11
C LEU A 4 16.81 0.78 9.87
N LYS A 5 16.86 1.81 10.71
CA LYS A 5 16.12 3.06 10.52
C LYS A 5 17.11 4.17 10.18
N GLY A 6 16.72 5.10 9.32
CA GLY A 6 17.56 6.25 8.97
C GLY A 6 16.76 7.33 8.25
N ASP A 7 17.44 8.41 7.88
CA ASP A 7 16.82 9.56 7.23
C ASP A 7 17.31 9.72 5.79
N VAL A 8 16.42 10.12 4.88
CA VAL A 8 16.74 10.48 3.50
C VAL A 8 16.28 11.92 3.22
N SER A 9 17.13 12.68 2.53
CA SER A 9 16.78 14.03 2.08
C SER A 9 16.03 13.94 0.76
N LEU A 10 14.79 14.43 0.76
CA LEU A 10 13.91 14.54 -0.39
C LEU A 10 13.95 15.95 -1.01
N VAL A 11 13.24 16.10 -2.12
CA VAL A 11 12.93 17.38 -2.75
C VAL A 11 11.43 17.62 -2.64
N ASN A 12 11.01 18.85 -2.31
CA ASN A 12 9.60 19.17 -2.12
C ASN A 12 9.10 20.09 -3.23
N PHE A 13 7.97 19.73 -3.82
CA PHE A 13 7.21 20.53 -4.78
C PHE A 13 5.79 20.85 -4.28
N ARG A 14 5.40 20.35 -3.09
CA ARG A 14 4.08 20.61 -2.51
C ARG A 14 4.02 22.01 -1.90
N SER A 15 3.05 22.77 -2.37
CA SER A 15 2.56 24.01 -1.76
C SER A 15 1.96 23.76 -0.37
N PRO A 16 1.68 24.82 0.41
CA PRO A 16 1.10 24.68 1.75
C PRO A 16 -0.23 23.91 1.80
N ASP A 17 -1.05 24.02 0.76
CA ASP A 17 -2.31 23.27 0.57
C ASP A 17 -2.11 21.83 0.05
N GLY A 18 -0.87 21.35 0.01
CA GLY A 18 -0.52 20.00 -0.41
C GLY A 18 -0.46 19.78 -1.92
N GLY A 19 -0.91 20.73 -2.74
CA GLY A 19 -0.84 20.64 -4.19
C GLY A 19 0.56 20.91 -4.75
N VAL A 20 0.94 20.20 -5.81
CA VAL A 20 2.05 20.49 -6.72
C VAL A 20 1.54 21.26 -7.96
N TYR A 21 2.06 22.46 -8.25
CA TYR A 21 1.51 23.33 -9.30
C TYR A 21 2.57 23.77 -10.32
N PRO A 22 2.20 24.06 -11.58
CA PRO A 22 3.05 24.83 -12.48
C PRO A 22 3.51 26.15 -11.83
N PRO A 23 4.77 26.57 -12.02
CA PRO A 23 5.76 26.04 -12.96
C PRO A 23 6.56 24.82 -12.46
N TYR A 24 6.09 24.13 -11.41
CA TYR A 24 6.75 22.97 -10.78
C TYR A 24 8.11 23.31 -10.18
N ASP A 25 8.21 24.50 -9.58
CA ASP A 25 9.41 24.94 -8.91
C ASP A 25 9.60 24.20 -7.58
N TYR A 26 10.86 23.90 -7.26
CA TYR A 26 11.24 23.41 -5.94
C TYR A 26 10.81 24.41 -4.85
N ILE A 27 10.19 23.89 -3.79
CA ILE A 27 9.74 24.64 -2.64
C ILE A 27 10.60 24.26 -1.44
N ALA A 28 11.38 25.23 -0.96
CA ALA A 28 12.18 25.06 0.25
C ALA A 28 11.30 25.01 1.50
N ASP A 29 10.91 23.80 1.92
CA ASP A 29 10.26 23.54 3.19
C ASP A 29 11.11 22.54 4.01
N PRO A 30 11.86 23.01 5.04
CA PRO A 30 12.66 22.14 5.88
C PRO A 30 11.88 21.01 6.55
N SER A 31 10.59 21.21 6.84
CA SER A 31 9.74 20.19 7.47
C SER A 31 9.36 19.04 6.54
N ARG A 32 9.42 19.26 5.22
CA ARG A 32 9.13 18.26 4.17
C ARG A 32 10.38 17.72 3.48
N ARG A 33 11.56 18.20 3.86
CA ARG A 33 12.82 17.89 3.19
C ARG A 33 13.42 16.57 3.64
N ILE A 34 13.05 16.07 4.82
CA ILE A 34 13.62 14.85 5.39
C ILE A 34 12.45 13.91 5.67
N THR A 35 12.60 12.65 5.25
CA THR A 35 11.74 11.56 5.70
C THR A 35 12.62 10.46 6.26
N ASP A 36 12.06 9.72 7.22
CA ASP A 36 12.65 8.48 7.69
C ASP A 36 12.37 7.34 6.72
N PHE A 37 13.27 6.37 6.70
CA PHE A 37 13.14 5.12 5.95
C PHE A 37 13.38 3.93 6.88
N ILE A 38 12.82 2.79 6.49
CA ILE A 38 13.17 1.47 7.02
C ILE A 38 13.91 0.70 5.94
N LEU A 39 15.06 0.13 6.31
CA LEU A 39 15.84 -0.77 5.48
C LEU A 39 15.96 -2.12 6.19
N THR A 40 15.45 -3.17 5.55
CA THR A 40 15.70 -4.55 5.98
C THR A 40 16.81 -5.17 5.16
N LEU A 41 17.72 -5.86 5.84
CA LEU A 41 18.83 -6.59 5.25
C LEU A 41 18.61 -8.09 5.46
N PRO A 42 18.74 -8.90 4.39
CA PRO A 42 18.48 -10.32 4.46
C PRO A 42 19.52 -11.03 5.31
N LYS A 43 19.18 -12.20 5.87
CA LYS A 43 20.19 -13.16 6.34
C LYS A 43 21.10 -13.52 5.15
N TRP A 44 22.37 -13.16 5.26
CA TRP A 44 23.33 -13.28 4.17
C TRP A 44 24.67 -13.78 4.69
N ASP A 45 25.11 -14.92 4.15
CA ASP A 45 26.35 -15.61 4.50
C ASP A 45 27.37 -15.63 3.36
N LYS A 46 27.04 -14.96 2.25
CA LYS A 46 27.85 -14.88 1.05
C LYS A 46 28.59 -13.54 0.95
N ALA A 47 29.66 -13.52 0.16
CA ALA A 47 30.48 -12.31 -0.03
C ALA A 47 29.90 -11.36 -1.07
N GLU A 48 29.06 -11.87 -1.97
CA GLU A 48 28.43 -11.11 -3.04
C GLU A 48 27.44 -10.06 -2.48
N PRO A 49 27.40 -8.84 -3.03
CA PRO A 49 26.39 -7.85 -2.65
C PRO A 49 24.97 -8.29 -2.98
N VAL A 50 24.01 -7.85 -2.17
CA VAL A 50 22.58 -8.14 -2.34
C VAL A 50 21.88 -7.02 -3.14
N PRO A 51 20.94 -7.36 -4.04
CA PRO A 51 20.13 -6.35 -4.75
C PRO A 51 19.16 -5.65 -3.81
N ILE A 52 18.55 -4.57 -4.29
CA ILE A 52 17.67 -3.70 -3.51
C ILE A 52 16.26 -3.71 -4.11
N SER A 53 15.25 -3.95 -3.28
CA SER A 53 13.85 -3.64 -3.59
C SER A 53 13.45 -2.34 -2.90
N VAL A 54 12.96 -1.37 -3.67
CA VAL A 54 12.30 -0.18 -3.13
C VAL A 54 10.81 -0.47 -3.06
N TRP A 55 10.23 -0.42 -1.87
CA TRP A 55 8.86 -0.84 -1.62
C TRP A 55 7.90 0.33 -1.46
N GLY A 56 6.80 0.31 -2.23
CA GLY A 56 5.63 1.17 -2.04
C GLY A 56 4.51 0.44 -1.31
N HIS A 57 4.13 0.95 -0.13
CA HIS A 57 3.06 0.37 0.68
C HIS A 57 1.64 0.74 0.19
N GLY A 58 0.62 0.00 0.63
CA GLY A 58 -0.78 0.25 0.31
C GLY A 58 -1.40 1.38 1.14
N LEU A 59 -2.65 1.74 0.81
CA LEU A 59 -3.38 2.89 1.38
C LEU A 59 -3.57 2.81 2.90
N GLY A 60 -3.93 1.63 3.42
CA GLY A 60 -4.15 1.40 4.85
C GLY A 60 -2.88 0.99 5.61
N ASN A 61 -1.71 1.24 5.06
CA ASN A 61 -0.44 0.73 5.58
C ASN A 61 0.58 1.88 5.66
N PHE A 62 1.72 1.63 6.29
CA PHE A 62 2.87 2.53 6.40
C PHE A 62 4.15 1.69 6.41
N LYS A 63 5.31 2.32 6.26
CA LYS A 63 6.58 1.60 6.07
C LYS A 63 6.84 0.55 7.16
N GLU A 64 6.50 0.80 8.42
CA GLU A 64 6.66 -0.16 9.52
C GLU A 64 5.85 -1.47 9.32
N LEU A 65 4.69 -1.39 8.67
CA LEU A 65 3.76 -2.51 8.48
C LEU A 65 3.89 -3.20 7.10
N THR A 66 5.01 -2.93 6.41
CA THR A 66 5.41 -3.54 5.14
C THR A 66 5.99 -4.96 5.30
N ARG A 67 5.44 -5.75 6.23
CA ARG A 67 6.00 -7.07 6.61
C ARG A 67 6.14 -8.04 5.44
N SER A 68 5.22 -7.99 4.48
CA SER A 68 5.21 -8.80 3.26
C SER A 68 6.46 -8.64 2.40
N GLY A 69 6.79 -7.39 2.08
CA GLY A 69 7.97 -7.03 1.31
C GLY A 69 9.24 -7.45 2.03
N TYR A 70 9.30 -7.23 3.35
CA TYR A 70 10.46 -7.58 4.17
C TYR A 70 10.72 -9.09 4.23
N ILE A 71 9.67 -9.90 4.42
CA ILE A 71 9.76 -11.37 4.40
C ILE A 71 10.23 -11.84 3.02
N MET A 72 9.65 -11.30 1.95
CA MET A 72 10.02 -11.65 0.59
C MET A 72 11.49 -11.31 0.31
N GLY A 73 11.94 -10.12 0.71
CA GLY A 73 13.34 -9.70 0.65
C GLY A 73 14.28 -10.65 1.39
N ASP A 74 13.98 -11.00 2.65
CA ASP A 74 14.81 -11.93 3.43
C ASP A 74 14.89 -13.32 2.77
N ARG A 75 13.76 -13.87 2.29
CA ARG A 75 13.73 -15.17 1.62
C ARG A 75 14.57 -15.17 0.35
N LEU A 76 14.41 -14.15 -0.48
CA LEU A 76 15.08 -14.02 -1.77
C LEU A 76 16.53 -13.56 -1.67
N GLY A 77 16.94 -13.00 -0.53
CA GLY A 77 18.28 -12.46 -0.37
C GLY A 77 18.43 -11.06 -0.95
N MET A 78 17.41 -10.22 -0.78
CA MET A 78 17.38 -8.83 -1.24
C MET A 78 17.23 -7.91 -0.04
N ALA A 79 17.88 -6.75 -0.09
CA ALA A 79 17.57 -5.67 0.83
C ALA A 79 16.24 -5.01 0.42
N THR A 80 15.41 -4.60 1.39
CA THR A 80 14.16 -3.89 1.09
C THR A 80 14.14 -2.55 1.82
N ILE A 81 13.97 -1.46 1.08
CA ILE A 81 13.86 -0.10 1.64
C ILE A 81 12.46 0.45 1.40
N ALA A 82 11.86 1.06 2.42
CA ALA A 82 10.54 1.68 2.34
C ALA A 82 10.55 3.06 3.02
N ILE A 83 9.75 3.98 2.47
CA ILE A 83 9.40 5.27 3.06
C ILE A 83 7.87 5.38 3.09
N ASP A 84 7.35 6.30 3.91
CA ASP A 84 5.93 6.61 3.88
C ASP A 84 5.59 7.52 2.69
N HIS A 85 4.45 7.27 2.07
CA HIS A 85 3.85 8.21 1.11
C HIS A 85 3.55 9.54 1.81
N PRO A 86 3.48 10.68 1.09
CA PRO A 86 2.85 11.87 1.67
C PRO A 86 1.48 11.52 2.28
N ASN A 87 1.11 12.15 3.40
CA ASN A 87 -0.19 11.92 4.05
C ASN A 87 -0.36 10.54 4.71
N HIS A 88 0.72 9.76 4.89
CA HIS A 88 0.72 8.46 5.58
C HIS A 88 1.78 8.41 6.69
N GLY A 89 1.59 7.58 7.70
CA GLY A 89 2.60 7.26 8.72
C GLY A 89 3.27 8.51 9.33
N SER A 90 4.61 8.53 9.31
CA SER A 90 5.42 9.64 9.84
C SER A 90 5.27 10.96 9.07
N ARG A 91 4.56 10.96 7.94
CA ARG A 91 4.36 12.09 7.03
C ARG A 91 3.02 12.81 7.25
N VAL A 92 2.38 12.57 8.39
CA VAL A 92 1.16 13.24 8.86
C VAL A 92 1.51 14.22 9.98
N THR A 93 0.85 15.38 10.04
CA THR A 93 1.10 16.39 11.09
C THR A 93 -0.14 16.68 11.92
N ASP A 94 0.00 16.58 13.25
CA ASP A 94 -1.11 16.79 14.20
C ASP A 94 -1.48 18.28 14.39
N PHE A 95 -0.56 19.21 14.14
CA PHE A 95 -0.74 20.63 14.47
C PHE A 95 -1.43 21.46 13.37
N ASP A 96 -1.42 20.98 12.12
CA ASP A 96 -2.11 21.61 10.99
C ASP A 96 -2.70 20.51 10.10
N SER A 97 -3.93 20.12 10.42
CA SER A 97 -4.65 19.04 9.74
C SER A 97 -4.94 19.33 8.27
N LEU A 98 -4.74 20.56 7.79
CA LEU A 98 -4.86 20.88 6.36
C LEU A 98 -3.51 20.91 5.65
N LYS A 99 -2.39 21.00 6.38
CA LYS A 99 -1.06 20.95 5.77
C LYS A 99 -0.73 19.53 5.29
N GLU A 100 -0.82 18.56 6.19
CA GLU A 100 -0.49 17.15 5.94
C GLU A 100 -1.49 16.22 6.67
N PRO A 101 -2.78 16.25 6.25
CA PRO A 101 -3.79 15.35 6.81
C PRO A 101 -3.41 13.89 6.60
N HIS A 102 -3.87 13.01 7.49
CA HIS A 102 -3.93 11.58 7.17
C HIS A 102 -4.75 11.35 5.90
N ILE A 103 -4.40 10.36 5.09
CA ILE A 103 -5.10 10.08 3.82
C ILE A 103 -6.62 9.87 3.99
N ALA A 104 -7.04 9.25 5.10
CA ALA A 104 -8.44 9.08 5.46
C ALA A 104 -9.19 10.41 5.69
N LEU A 105 -8.48 11.50 6.01
CA LEU A 105 -9.03 12.86 6.06
C LEU A 105 -8.88 13.59 4.72
N ALA A 106 -7.83 13.26 3.94
CA ALA A 106 -7.60 13.88 2.65
C ALA A 106 -8.72 13.57 1.63
N VAL A 107 -9.42 12.44 1.80
CA VAL A 107 -10.53 12.04 0.92
C VAL A 107 -11.91 12.53 1.37
N THR A 108 -12.05 13.19 2.53
CA THR A 108 -13.38 13.45 3.12
C THR A 108 -13.93 14.85 2.89
N SER A 109 -13.21 15.73 2.20
CA SER A 109 -13.61 17.13 2.05
C SER A 109 -13.14 17.74 0.73
N PRO A 110 -13.94 18.62 0.11
CA PRO A 110 -13.46 19.40 -1.03
C PRO A 110 -12.29 20.33 -0.69
N LEU A 111 -12.08 20.64 0.59
CA LEU A 111 -10.94 21.43 1.04
C LEU A 111 -9.61 20.67 0.99
N THR A 112 -9.67 19.34 0.95
CA THR A 112 -8.50 18.46 1.02
C THR A 112 -8.14 17.82 -0.33
N ILE A 113 -8.84 18.19 -1.40
CA ILE A 113 -8.64 17.67 -2.75
C ILE A 113 -7.19 17.83 -3.23
N MET A 114 -6.54 18.96 -2.94
CA MET A 114 -5.17 19.21 -3.40
C MET A 114 -4.13 18.40 -2.62
N GLN A 115 -4.42 18.08 -1.36
CA GLN A 115 -3.60 17.21 -0.53
C GLN A 115 -3.66 15.78 -1.07
N LEU A 116 -4.84 15.29 -1.45
CA LEU A 116 -5.02 14.00 -2.10
C LEU A 116 -4.29 13.95 -3.44
N LEU A 117 -4.58 14.87 -4.37
CA LEU A 117 -4.01 14.82 -5.71
C LEU A 117 -2.49 15.06 -5.70
N GLY A 118 -2.03 16.01 -4.88
CA GLY A 118 -0.60 16.32 -4.74
C GLY A 118 0.21 15.19 -4.10
N MET A 119 -0.42 14.28 -3.34
CA MET A 119 0.22 13.06 -2.83
C MET A 119 0.72 12.18 -3.98
N PHE A 120 -0.07 11.99 -5.04
CA PHE A 120 0.35 11.13 -6.16
C PHE A 120 1.56 11.69 -6.89
N VAL A 121 1.58 13.00 -7.10
CA VAL A 121 2.69 13.70 -7.74
C VAL A 121 3.95 13.65 -6.86
N GLN A 122 3.84 14.07 -5.60
CA GLN A 122 5.00 14.12 -4.71
C GLN A 122 5.50 12.72 -4.34
N GLY A 123 4.62 11.74 -4.14
CA GLY A 123 4.99 10.36 -3.84
C GLY A 123 5.81 9.71 -4.96
N THR A 124 5.47 10.00 -6.23
CA THR A 124 6.26 9.57 -7.39
C THR A 124 7.66 10.18 -7.37
N VAL A 125 7.78 11.47 -7.07
CA VAL A 125 9.06 12.18 -6.96
C VAL A 125 9.90 11.63 -5.81
N ASP A 126 9.29 11.44 -4.64
CA ASP A 126 9.98 10.99 -3.43
C ASP A 126 10.60 9.60 -3.63
N HIS A 127 9.85 8.67 -4.23
CA HIS A 127 10.39 7.34 -4.54
C HIS A 127 11.50 7.37 -5.59
N ASN A 128 11.44 8.25 -6.59
CA ASN A 128 12.55 8.46 -7.52
C ASN A 128 13.83 8.93 -6.79
N VAL A 129 13.70 9.80 -5.78
CA VAL A 129 14.85 10.22 -4.95
C VAL A 129 15.39 9.05 -4.11
N VAL A 130 14.51 8.23 -3.54
CA VAL A 130 14.91 7.03 -2.78
C VAL A 130 15.62 6.03 -3.67
N ILE A 131 15.10 5.76 -4.88
CA ILE A 131 15.71 4.88 -5.87
C ILE A 131 17.12 5.37 -6.25
N SER A 132 17.26 6.67 -6.59
CA SER A 132 18.57 7.23 -6.92
C SER A 132 19.54 7.17 -5.73
N SER A 133 19.04 7.40 -4.51
CA SER A 133 19.83 7.26 -3.27
C SER A 133 20.24 5.81 -3.00
N ALA A 134 19.35 4.85 -3.24
CA ALA A 134 19.61 3.42 -3.14
C ALA A 134 20.65 2.94 -4.17
N SER A 135 20.66 3.54 -5.36
CA SER A 135 21.64 3.23 -6.40
C SER A 135 23.02 3.79 -6.10
N HIS A 136 23.10 5.04 -5.65
CA HIS A 136 24.36 5.77 -5.67
C HIS A 136 24.96 6.05 -4.29
N ILE A 137 24.11 6.24 -3.27
CA ILE A 137 24.54 6.77 -1.97
C ILE A 137 24.53 5.67 -0.90
N LEU A 138 23.40 4.99 -0.73
CA LEU A 138 23.17 4.01 0.33
C LEU A 138 24.23 2.88 0.36
N PRO A 139 24.67 2.29 -0.77
CA PRO A 139 25.70 1.27 -0.75
C PRO A 139 27.03 1.77 -0.17
N GLN A 140 27.40 3.02 -0.46
CA GLN A 140 28.61 3.64 0.06
C GLN A 140 28.48 3.96 1.55
N VAL A 141 27.30 4.41 1.98
CA VAL A 141 27.02 4.70 3.39
C VAL A 141 27.14 3.41 4.22
N LEU A 142 26.48 2.33 3.80
CA LEU A 142 26.51 1.06 4.53
C LEU A 142 27.88 0.38 4.50
N ALA A 143 28.61 0.46 3.38
CA ALA A 143 29.96 -0.11 3.29
C ALA A 143 30.96 0.55 4.27
N ASN A 144 30.68 1.79 4.70
CA ASN A 144 31.49 2.54 5.67
C ASN A 144 30.86 2.60 7.06
N TRP A 145 29.71 1.95 7.27
CA TRP A 145 29.01 1.96 8.54
C TRP A 145 29.52 0.83 9.43
N GLU A 146 30.17 1.21 10.54
CA GLU A 146 30.63 0.29 11.56
C GLU A 146 29.67 0.30 12.75
N ASN A 147 29.06 -0.84 13.05
CA ASN A 147 28.19 -1.01 14.21
C ASN A 147 28.56 -2.29 14.99
N PRO A 148 28.89 -2.20 16.29
CA PRO A 148 29.23 -3.38 17.12
C PRO A 148 28.11 -4.41 17.24
N ASP A 149 26.84 -4.00 17.18
CA ASP A 149 25.68 -4.87 17.29
C ASP A 149 25.40 -5.61 15.97
N TYR A 150 25.85 -5.05 14.85
CA TYR A 150 25.68 -5.60 13.50
C TYR A 150 27.01 -5.65 12.74
N PRO A 151 28.00 -6.45 13.19
CA PRO A 151 29.35 -6.43 12.63
C PRO A 151 29.46 -7.00 11.22
N ASN A 152 28.43 -7.73 10.75
CA ASN A 152 28.44 -8.48 9.49
C ASN A 152 27.16 -8.23 8.68
N ILE A 153 26.89 -6.98 8.32
CA ILE A 153 25.79 -6.67 7.40
C ILE A 153 26.19 -6.94 5.94
N PRO A 154 25.27 -7.40 5.07
CA PRO A 154 25.57 -7.58 3.66
C PRO A 154 25.85 -6.23 2.97
N ALA A 155 26.79 -6.23 2.01
CA ALA A 155 26.96 -5.11 1.09
C ALA A 155 25.76 -5.02 0.13
N LEU A 156 25.40 -3.80 -0.28
CA LEU A 156 24.33 -3.57 -1.25
C LEU A 156 24.86 -3.43 -2.67
N ASP A 157 24.10 -3.96 -3.63
CA ASP A 157 24.31 -3.78 -5.05
C ASP A 157 23.42 -2.65 -5.58
N GLY A 158 23.95 -1.42 -5.61
CA GLY A 158 23.23 -0.26 -6.17
C GLY A 158 23.01 -0.31 -7.68
N SER A 159 23.51 -1.33 -8.38
CA SER A 159 23.26 -1.55 -9.81
C SER A 159 22.16 -2.56 -10.10
N ARG A 160 21.60 -3.19 -9.05
CA ARG A 160 20.50 -4.15 -9.17
C ARG A 160 19.33 -3.73 -8.30
N ILE A 161 18.38 -3.00 -8.88
CA ILE A 161 17.28 -2.36 -8.14
C ILE A 161 15.95 -2.59 -8.82
N ILE A 162 14.95 -3.04 -8.07
CA ILE A 162 13.55 -3.09 -8.53
C ILE A 162 12.67 -2.20 -7.67
N PHE A 163 11.51 -1.84 -8.23
CA PHE A 163 10.40 -1.31 -7.46
C PHE A 163 9.37 -2.41 -7.22
N ASP A 164 9.01 -2.63 -5.96
CA ASP A 164 7.89 -3.47 -5.57
C ASP A 164 6.76 -2.60 -5.04
N GLY A 165 5.54 -2.83 -5.52
CA GLY A 165 4.38 -2.06 -5.07
C GLY A 165 3.17 -2.94 -4.82
N LEU A 166 2.37 -2.57 -3.82
CA LEU A 166 1.07 -3.16 -3.54
C LEU A 166 0.00 -2.09 -3.39
N SER A 167 -1.18 -2.29 -3.98
CA SER A 167 -2.34 -1.38 -3.87
C SER A 167 -1.93 0.06 -4.28
N LEU A 168 -2.10 1.05 -3.40
CA LEU A 168 -1.63 2.42 -3.62
C LEU A 168 -0.15 2.50 -4.08
N GLY A 169 0.73 1.70 -3.47
CA GLY A 169 2.13 1.63 -3.88
C GLY A 169 2.30 1.07 -5.28
N ALA A 170 1.43 0.14 -5.70
CA ALA A 170 1.40 -0.37 -7.06
C ALA A 170 0.84 0.67 -8.05
N MET A 171 -0.16 1.48 -7.65
CA MET A 171 -0.68 2.58 -8.47
C MET A 171 0.41 3.62 -8.78
N LEU A 172 1.12 4.09 -7.75
CA LEU A 172 2.27 4.97 -7.90
C LEU A 172 3.41 4.28 -8.67
N GLY A 173 3.57 2.98 -8.44
CA GLY A 173 4.57 2.12 -9.06
C GLY A 173 4.50 2.09 -10.59
N VAL A 174 3.32 2.26 -11.18
CA VAL A 174 3.18 2.35 -12.64
C VAL A 174 3.99 3.54 -13.17
N ALA A 175 3.82 4.73 -12.58
CA ALA A 175 4.58 5.92 -12.96
C ALA A 175 6.05 5.85 -12.50
N ILE A 176 6.31 5.40 -11.27
CA ILE A 176 7.67 5.31 -10.71
C ILE A 176 8.55 4.40 -11.56
N GLY A 177 8.10 3.19 -11.87
CA GLY A 177 8.90 2.24 -12.65
C GLY A 177 9.09 2.66 -14.12
N ALA A 178 8.17 3.42 -14.69
CA ALA A 178 8.33 4.01 -16.01
C ALA A 178 9.30 5.20 -16.03
N THR A 179 9.43 5.94 -14.92
CA THR A 179 10.15 7.22 -14.89
C THR A 179 11.54 7.16 -14.26
N ALA A 180 11.81 6.23 -13.34
CA ALA A 180 13.08 6.10 -12.62
C ALA A 180 14.17 5.38 -13.44
N PRO A 181 15.23 6.05 -13.91
CA PRO A 181 16.24 5.45 -14.80
C PRO A 181 17.09 4.33 -14.16
N GLU A 182 17.23 4.31 -12.84
CA GLU A 182 18.10 3.38 -12.10
C GLU A 182 17.45 2.01 -11.80
N LEU A 183 16.16 1.83 -12.11
CA LEU A 183 15.49 0.55 -11.92
C LEU A 183 15.81 -0.45 -13.04
N ASP A 184 15.91 -1.73 -12.70
CA ASP A 184 15.92 -2.85 -13.64
C ASP A 184 14.52 -3.30 -14.01
N GLY A 185 13.52 -3.02 -13.17
CA GLY A 185 12.12 -3.37 -13.43
C GLY A 185 11.19 -2.99 -12.28
N ALA A 186 9.89 -3.24 -12.48
CA ALA A 186 8.89 -3.08 -11.43
C ALA A 186 7.95 -4.28 -11.37
N TYR A 187 7.59 -4.69 -10.16
CA TYR A 187 6.56 -5.69 -9.91
C TYR A 187 5.41 -5.12 -9.08
N LEU A 188 4.22 -5.12 -9.65
CA LEU A 188 3.07 -4.38 -9.12
C LEU A 188 1.91 -5.34 -8.81
N VAL A 189 1.40 -5.24 -7.58
CA VAL A 189 0.32 -6.09 -7.06
C VAL A 189 -0.93 -5.26 -6.82
N ASN A 190 -2.05 -5.65 -7.43
CA ASN A 190 -3.35 -4.98 -7.30
C ASN A 190 -3.20 -3.47 -7.51
N GLY A 191 -2.64 -3.08 -8.64
CA GLY A 191 -2.40 -1.69 -9.00
C GLY A 191 -2.72 -1.40 -10.46
N ALA A 192 -2.85 -0.12 -10.75
CA ALA A 192 -3.14 0.39 -12.08
C ALA A 192 -2.70 1.85 -12.20
N GLY A 193 -2.49 2.29 -13.44
CA GLY A 193 -2.63 3.71 -13.80
C GLY A 193 -4.12 4.07 -13.91
N SER A 194 -4.44 5.15 -14.63
CA SER A 194 -5.80 5.71 -14.70
C SER A 194 -6.33 6.07 -13.31
N LEU A 195 -5.63 6.95 -12.60
CA LEU A 195 -5.91 7.29 -11.20
C LEU A 195 -7.36 7.69 -10.96
N MET A 196 -7.94 8.50 -11.86
CA MET A 196 -9.33 8.92 -11.69
C MET A 196 -10.33 7.80 -11.97
N GLN A 197 -10.02 6.90 -12.91
CA GLN A 197 -10.86 5.72 -13.15
C GLN A 197 -10.89 4.85 -11.90
N VAL A 198 -9.70 4.57 -11.33
CA VAL A 198 -9.58 3.85 -10.06
C VAL A 198 -10.41 4.54 -8.98
N PHE A 199 -10.30 5.86 -8.80
CA PHE A 199 -11.12 6.54 -7.78
C PHE A 199 -12.62 6.43 -8.03
N SER A 200 -13.06 6.64 -9.27
CA SER A 200 -14.49 6.71 -9.60
C SER A 200 -15.20 5.36 -9.68
N GLU A 201 -14.45 4.28 -9.90
CA GLU A 201 -14.98 2.91 -10.01
C GLU A 201 -14.71 2.07 -8.76
N SER A 202 -13.92 2.58 -7.81
CA SER A 202 -13.62 1.90 -6.56
C SER A 202 -14.84 1.86 -5.64
N THR A 203 -14.95 0.81 -4.84
CA THR A 203 -15.89 0.73 -3.70
C THR A 203 -15.65 1.85 -2.68
N PHE A 204 -14.47 2.49 -2.67
CA PHE A 204 -14.23 3.69 -1.87
C PHE A 204 -14.95 4.95 -2.40
N TRP A 205 -15.54 4.93 -3.59
CA TRP A 205 -16.13 6.12 -4.22
C TRP A 205 -17.29 6.70 -3.42
N ASP A 206 -18.33 5.92 -3.21
CA ASP A 206 -19.59 6.40 -2.62
C ASP A 206 -19.39 6.89 -1.17
N ASP A 207 -18.50 6.26 -0.42
CA ASP A 207 -18.31 6.54 1.01
C ASP A 207 -17.11 7.42 1.34
N PHE A 208 -16.11 7.51 0.46
CA PHE A 208 -14.88 8.24 0.72
C PHE A 208 -14.56 9.23 -0.39
N THR A 209 -14.05 8.78 -1.53
CA THR A 209 -13.38 9.66 -2.49
C THR A 209 -14.33 10.65 -3.16
N SER A 210 -15.63 10.37 -3.28
CA SER A 210 -16.61 11.34 -3.77
C SER A 210 -16.80 12.55 -2.85
N ASN A 211 -16.45 12.45 -1.56
CA ASN A 211 -16.59 13.56 -0.60
C ASN A 211 -15.62 14.71 -0.86
N VAL A 212 -14.57 14.50 -1.68
CA VAL A 212 -13.73 15.60 -2.17
C VAL A 212 -14.44 16.49 -3.18
N ILE A 213 -15.65 16.11 -3.60
CA ILE A 213 -16.48 16.86 -4.53
C ILE A 213 -17.60 17.57 -3.76
N PRO A 214 -17.82 18.88 -3.99
CA PRO A 214 -18.91 19.61 -3.34
C PRO A 214 -20.29 18.96 -3.59
N GLN A 215 -20.97 18.61 -2.50
CA GLN A 215 -22.25 17.87 -2.50
C GLN A 215 -23.42 18.61 -3.17
N ASN A 216 -23.30 19.91 -3.43
CA ASN A 216 -24.33 20.72 -4.08
C ASN A 216 -24.17 20.83 -5.61
N MET A 217 -23.25 20.06 -6.20
CA MET A 217 -22.99 20.07 -7.65
C MET A 217 -24.08 19.33 -8.43
N ASN A 218 -24.43 19.87 -9.60
CA ASN A 218 -25.18 19.13 -10.59
C ASN A 218 -24.25 18.21 -11.42
N GLY A 219 -24.82 17.30 -12.21
CA GLY A 219 -24.04 16.33 -12.96
C GLY A 219 -23.00 16.94 -13.92
N ALA A 220 -23.25 18.12 -14.51
CA ALA A 220 -22.27 18.78 -15.36
C ALA A 220 -21.11 19.38 -14.56
N GLU A 221 -21.38 19.91 -13.37
CA GLU A 221 -20.36 20.42 -12.45
C GLU A 221 -19.49 19.28 -11.90
N LEU A 222 -20.10 18.14 -11.56
CA LEU A 222 -19.39 16.93 -11.14
C LEU A 222 -18.40 16.46 -12.22
N VAL A 223 -18.87 16.31 -13.46
CA VAL A 223 -18.00 15.91 -14.60
C VAL A 223 -16.88 16.93 -14.84
N PHE A 224 -17.17 18.23 -14.68
CA PHE A 224 -16.14 19.26 -14.80
C PHE A 224 -15.07 19.13 -13.71
N VAL A 225 -15.45 18.88 -12.45
CA VAL A 225 -14.49 18.67 -11.35
C VAL A 225 -13.65 17.43 -11.61
N LEU A 226 -14.26 16.30 -11.95
CA LEU A 226 -13.55 15.06 -12.27
C LEU A 226 -12.53 15.26 -13.41
N ALA A 227 -12.91 15.99 -14.47
CA ALA A 227 -12.00 16.30 -15.57
C ALA A 227 -10.83 17.21 -15.13
N MET A 228 -11.08 18.17 -14.23
CA MET A 228 -10.03 19.01 -13.66
C MET A 228 -9.09 18.23 -12.73
N MET A 229 -9.63 17.28 -11.95
CA MET A 229 -8.84 16.37 -11.12
C MET A 229 -7.92 15.51 -12.00
N GLN A 230 -8.46 14.87 -13.05
CA GLN A 230 -7.68 14.10 -14.03
C GLN A 230 -6.56 14.97 -14.61
N HIS A 231 -6.91 16.14 -15.14
CA HIS A 231 -5.94 17.04 -15.77
C HIS A 231 -4.79 17.41 -14.83
N TYR A 232 -5.10 17.54 -13.53
CA TYR A 232 -4.11 17.84 -12.52
C TYR A 232 -3.19 16.65 -12.24
N VAL A 233 -3.74 15.44 -12.06
CA VAL A 233 -2.94 14.24 -11.75
C VAL A 233 -2.30 13.58 -12.97
N ASP A 234 -2.61 14.00 -14.19
CA ASP A 234 -2.04 13.45 -15.44
C ASP A 234 -0.51 13.35 -15.40
N ILE A 235 0.18 14.30 -14.74
CA ILE A 235 1.64 14.31 -14.60
C ILE A 235 2.21 13.19 -13.70
N ALA A 236 1.34 12.49 -12.96
CA ALA A 236 1.68 11.38 -12.08
C ALA A 236 0.81 10.14 -12.36
N ASP A 237 -0.14 10.21 -13.29
CA ASP A 237 -0.92 9.07 -13.72
C ASP A 237 -0.03 8.11 -14.52
N GLY A 238 0.12 6.89 -14.01
CA GLY A 238 1.00 5.90 -14.60
C GLY A 238 0.68 5.57 -16.06
N ASN A 239 -0.58 5.63 -16.49
CA ASN A 239 -0.94 5.27 -17.86
C ASN A 239 -0.47 6.29 -18.90
N ASN A 240 -0.11 7.51 -18.49
CA ASN A 240 0.55 8.48 -19.36
C ASN A 240 2.04 8.15 -19.62
N PHE A 241 2.61 7.17 -18.91
CA PHE A 241 4.02 6.80 -19.00
C PHE A 241 4.25 5.30 -19.19
N VAL A 242 3.22 4.46 -19.09
CA VAL A 242 3.39 3.00 -18.98
C VAL A 242 3.94 2.37 -20.27
N ASP A 243 3.72 3.01 -21.43
CA ASP A 243 4.35 2.64 -22.70
C ASP A 243 5.89 2.71 -22.61
N TRP A 244 6.45 3.56 -21.74
CA TRP A 244 7.89 3.71 -21.56
C TRP A 244 8.57 2.50 -20.93
N TYR A 245 7.83 1.55 -20.35
CA TYR A 245 8.43 0.28 -19.95
C TYR A 245 8.98 -0.49 -21.17
N ARG A 246 8.33 -0.38 -22.34
CA ARG A 246 8.78 -1.01 -23.59
C ARG A 246 9.49 -0.05 -24.52
N GLU A 247 8.97 1.17 -24.63
CA GLU A 247 9.42 2.19 -25.59
C GLU A 247 9.85 3.47 -24.86
N PRO A 248 10.91 3.42 -24.03
CA PRO A 248 11.29 4.57 -23.24
C PRO A 248 11.85 5.70 -24.12
N PRO A 249 11.85 6.96 -23.61
CA PRO A 249 12.50 8.08 -24.27
C PRO A 249 13.98 7.83 -24.58
N SER A 250 14.49 8.51 -25.61
CA SER A 250 15.88 8.38 -26.06
C SER A 250 16.88 8.50 -24.90
N GLY A 251 17.78 7.51 -24.78
CA GLY A 251 18.80 7.45 -23.73
C GLY A 251 18.43 6.57 -22.54
N ARG A 252 17.25 5.97 -22.53
CA ARG A 252 16.82 4.97 -21.53
C ARG A 252 16.65 3.60 -22.18
N LEU A 253 16.74 2.55 -21.37
CA LEU A 253 16.56 1.15 -21.81
C LEU A 253 15.16 0.66 -21.41
N PRO A 254 14.54 -0.23 -22.21
CA PRO A 254 13.31 -0.91 -21.80
C PRO A 254 13.52 -1.65 -20.48
N ARG A 255 12.46 -1.73 -19.67
CA ARG A 255 12.48 -2.38 -18.37
C ARG A 255 11.29 -3.31 -18.22
N PRO A 256 11.50 -4.56 -17.75
CA PRO A 256 10.44 -5.47 -17.40
C PRO A 256 9.42 -4.89 -16.44
N MET A 257 8.15 -5.19 -16.70
CA MET A 257 7.02 -4.90 -15.83
C MET A 257 6.24 -6.19 -15.60
N GLY A 258 6.28 -6.66 -14.36
CA GLY A 258 5.41 -7.74 -13.89
C GLY A 258 4.20 -7.14 -13.16
N MET A 259 3.01 -7.63 -13.46
CA MET A 259 1.81 -7.27 -12.74
C MET A 259 1.05 -8.52 -12.32
N HIS A 260 0.36 -8.44 -11.19
CA HIS A 260 -0.77 -9.31 -10.94
C HIS A 260 -1.92 -8.57 -10.28
N TYR A 261 -3.12 -9.07 -10.51
CA TYR A 261 -4.33 -8.50 -9.93
C TYR A 261 -5.28 -9.59 -9.45
N SER A 262 -5.99 -9.27 -8.37
CA SER A 262 -7.10 -10.08 -7.86
C SER A 262 -8.34 -9.87 -8.73
N LEU A 263 -8.92 -10.96 -9.21
CA LEU A 263 -10.22 -10.93 -9.85
C LEU A 263 -11.30 -10.52 -8.86
N GLY A 264 -12.19 -9.62 -9.28
CA GLY A 264 -13.25 -9.08 -8.43
C GLY A 264 -12.77 -8.07 -7.38
N ASP A 265 -11.56 -7.52 -7.53
CA ASP A 265 -11.07 -6.44 -6.69
C ASP A 265 -11.93 -5.17 -6.86
N GLY A 266 -12.73 -4.86 -5.83
CA GLY A 266 -13.57 -3.68 -5.79
C GLY A 266 -12.83 -2.41 -5.37
N SER A 267 -11.67 -2.52 -4.73
CA SER A 267 -10.87 -1.34 -4.38
C SER A 267 -10.08 -0.83 -5.58
N MET A 268 -9.56 -1.75 -6.41
CA MET A 268 -8.83 -1.47 -7.64
C MET A 268 -9.55 -2.11 -8.82
N SER A 269 -10.32 -1.29 -9.54
CA SER A 269 -11.04 -1.72 -10.74
C SER A 269 -10.14 -2.53 -11.66
N ASN A 270 -10.54 -3.78 -11.91
CA ASN A 270 -9.82 -4.67 -12.82
C ASN A 270 -9.72 -4.06 -14.24
N ASP A 271 -10.69 -3.23 -14.65
CA ASP A 271 -10.61 -2.50 -15.92
C ASP A 271 -9.43 -1.54 -15.98
N ALA A 272 -9.13 -0.83 -14.88
CA ALA A 272 -7.98 0.07 -14.82
C ALA A 272 -6.65 -0.72 -14.92
N THR A 273 -6.54 -1.86 -14.22
CA THR A 273 -5.36 -2.74 -14.34
C THR A 273 -5.21 -3.26 -15.77
N ARG A 274 -6.30 -3.71 -16.40
CA ARG A 274 -6.30 -4.20 -17.78
C ARG A 274 -5.87 -3.11 -18.76
N ALA A 275 -6.34 -1.88 -18.58
CA ALA A 275 -5.91 -0.76 -19.40
C ALA A 275 -4.40 -0.52 -19.29
N SER A 276 -3.83 -0.54 -18.08
CA SER A 276 -2.38 -0.46 -17.88
C SER A 276 -1.64 -1.60 -18.57
N ALA A 277 -2.14 -2.83 -18.42
CA ALA A 277 -1.55 -4.02 -19.03
C ALA A 277 -1.61 -3.98 -20.57
N GLU A 278 -2.70 -3.48 -21.15
CA GLU A 278 -2.86 -3.32 -22.60
C GLU A 278 -1.87 -2.29 -23.15
N ILE A 279 -1.76 -1.11 -22.53
CA ILE A 279 -0.82 -0.05 -22.97
C ILE A 279 0.64 -0.52 -22.81
N ALA A 280 0.94 -1.23 -21.72
CA ALA A 280 2.25 -1.82 -21.48
C ALA A 280 2.51 -3.09 -22.32
N ASP A 281 1.54 -3.53 -23.11
CA ASP A 281 1.58 -4.75 -23.91
C ASP A 281 1.99 -5.99 -23.09
N LEU A 282 1.41 -6.18 -21.90
CA LEU A 282 1.68 -7.33 -21.04
C LEU A 282 0.91 -8.57 -21.52
N PRO A 283 1.59 -9.70 -21.75
CA PRO A 283 0.89 -10.95 -22.02
C PRO A 283 0.20 -11.45 -20.75
N LEU A 284 -1.04 -11.94 -20.88
CA LEU A 284 -1.70 -12.67 -19.80
C LEU A 284 -0.99 -14.01 -19.60
N LEU A 285 -0.65 -14.31 -18.35
CA LEU A 285 0.01 -15.55 -17.97
C LEU A 285 -1.01 -16.63 -17.59
N LYS A 286 -0.56 -17.88 -17.58
CA LYS A 286 -1.31 -19.00 -17.02
C LYS A 286 -1.28 -18.98 -15.48
N GLU A 287 -2.27 -19.53 -14.80
CA GLU A 287 -3.57 -19.99 -15.35
C GLU A 287 -4.47 -18.80 -15.73
N VAL A 288 -5.20 -18.93 -16.85
CA VAL A 288 -6.22 -17.94 -17.25
C VAL A 288 -7.51 -18.31 -16.58
N ILE A 289 -7.99 -17.44 -15.71
CA ILE A 289 -9.19 -17.64 -14.91
C ILE A 289 -10.37 -16.97 -15.61
N GLU A 290 -10.19 -15.71 -16.03
CA GLU A 290 -11.11 -14.99 -16.90
C GLU A 290 -10.42 -14.60 -18.21
N PRO A 291 -10.95 -15.02 -19.38
CA PRO A 291 -10.35 -14.64 -20.66
C PRO A 291 -10.40 -13.13 -20.92
N GLU A 292 -9.28 -12.56 -21.36
CA GLU A 292 -9.13 -11.12 -21.61
C GLU A 292 -8.76 -10.85 -23.08
N ALA A 293 -9.75 -10.86 -23.96
CA ALA A 293 -9.54 -10.82 -25.42
C ALA A 293 -8.71 -9.62 -25.94
N ASN A 294 -8.64 -8.52 -25.17
CA ASN A 294 -7.84 -7.34 -25.52
C ASN A 294 -6.35 -7.49 -25.17
N LEU A 295 -5.98 -8.44 -24.31
CA LEU A 295 -4.60 -8.70 -23.92
C LEU A 295 -3.96 -9.78 -24.82
N ARG A 296 -2.64 -9.68 -25.01
CA ARG A 296 -1.89 -10.76 -25.68
C ARG A 296 -1.98 -12.04 -24.86
N PHE A 297 -2.24 -13.16 -25.54
CA PHE A 297 -2.50 -14.46 -24.90
C PHE A 297 -3.69 -14.45 -23.93
N GLY A 298 -4.62 -13.49 -24.05
CA GLY A 298 -5.75 -13.34 -23.15
C GLY A 298 -6.69 -14.54 -23.04
N ASP A 299 -6.78 -15.38 -24.08
CA ASP A 299 -7.65 -16.56 -24.07
C ASP A 299 -6.95 -17.82 -23.54
N GLU A 300 -5.64 -17.97 -23.81
CA GLU A 300 -4.91 -19.23 -23.60
C GLU A 300 -3.83 -19.15 -22.51
N GLY A 301 -3.38 -17.94 -22.18
CA GLY A 301 -2.30 -17.66 -21.26
C GLY A 301 -0.94 -18.07 -21.78
N ARG A 302 0.08 -17.29 -21.41
CA ARG A 302 1.48 -17.65 -21.59
C ARG A 302 2.02 -18.34 -20.35
N ALA A 303 2.87 -19.36 -20.51
CA ALA A 303 3.40 -20.12 -19.38
C ALA A 303 4.28 -19.27 -18.44
N ASP A 304 5.09 -18.38 -19.00
CA ASP A 304 6.07 -17.58 -18.26
C ASP A 304 6.07 -16.14 -18.77
N PHE A 305 6.66 -15.25 -17.99
CA PHE A 305 6.90 -13.87 -18.39
C PHE A 305 7.66 -13.81 -19.73
N GLU A 306 7.31 -12.84 -20.57
CA GLU A 306 8.02 -12.57 -21.81
C GLU A 306 9.12 -11.55 -21.53
N ASN A 307 10.35 -12.01 -21.26
CA ASN A 307 11.46 -11.13 -20.84
C ASN A 307 11.07 -10.27 -19.64
N GLY A 308 10.42 -10.88 -18.64
CA GLY A 308 9.90 -10.20 -17.46
C GLY A 308 8.66 -9.31 -17.68
N TYR A 309 8.04 -9.31 -18.87
CA TYR A 309 6.72 -8.68 -19.06
C TYR A 309 5.60 -9.70 -18.91
N GLY A 310 4.58 -9.40 -18.11
CA GLY A 310 3.44 -10.29 -17.95
C GLY A 310 2.43 -9.82 -16.90
N LEU A 311 1.18 -10.23 -17.10
CA LEU A 311 0.07 -10.03 -16.19
C LEU A 311 -0.41 -11.38 -15.67
N VAL A 312 -0.50 -11.54 -14.35
CA VAL A 312 -1.06 -12.74 -13.72
C VAL A 312 -2.44 -12.40 -13.16
N GLN A 313 -3.41 -13.28 -13.41
CA GLN A 313 -4.68 -13.27 -12.69
C GLN A 313 -4.53 -14.06 -11.41
N SER A 314 -4.96 -13.45 -10.30
CA SER A 314 -5.18 -14.16 -9.06
C SER A 314 -6.67 -14.41 -8.89
N GLY A 315 -7.04 -15.68 -8.95
CA GLY A 315 -8.40 -16.11 -8.62
C GLY A 315 -8.58 -16.07 -7.12
N TYR A 316 -9.78 -15.70 -6.71
CA TYR A 316 -10.26 -16.01 -5.37
C TYR A 316 -11.35 -17.07 -5.43
N GLY A 317 -11.27 -18.04 -4.52
CA GLY A 317 -12.37 -18.96 -4.24
C GLY A 317 -13.27 -18.34 -3.18
N LEU A 318 -14.50 -17.98 -3.56
CA LEU A 318 -15.58 -17.46 -2.69
C LEU A 318 -15.61 -18.06 -1.27
N GLU A 319 -15.32 -19.36 -1.14
CA GLU A 319 -15.30 -20.13 0.11
C GLU A 319 -14.37 -19.57 1.19
N GLN A 320 -13.19 -19.05 0.82
CA GLN A 320 -12.22 -18.51 1.80
C GLN A 320 -12.63 -17.12 2.31
N ALA A 321 -13.43 -16.37 1.54
CA ALA A 321 -13.87 -15.02 1.96
C ALA A 321 -14.99 -15.19 2.93
N GLU A 322 -15.88 -16.15 2.67
CA GLU A 322 -16.87 -16.60 3.63
C GLU A 322 -16.22 -17.11 4.91
N GLU A 323 -15.11 -17.87 4.87
CA GLU A 323 -14.38 -18.30 6.08
C GLU A 323 -13.73 -17.15 6.84
N ALA A 324 -13.06 -16.22 6.15
CA ALA A 324 -12.50 -15.01 6.77
C ALA A 324 -13.60 -14.12 7.37
N LEU A 325 -14.72 -14.01 6.67
CA LEU A 325 -15.91 -13.25 7.07
C LEU A 325 -16.66 -13.92 8.23
N ASN A 326 -16.75 -15.25 8.25
CA ASN A 326 -17.31 -16.01 9.36
C ASN A 326 -16.41 -15.92 10.60
N SER A 327 -15.09 -15.93 10.42
CA SER A 327 -14.13 -15.64 11.49
C SER A 327 -14.29 -14.21 12.03
N LEU A 328 -14.61 -13.24 11.16
CA LEU A 328 -15.01 -11.86 11.53
C LEU A 328 -16.26 -11.81 12.40
N LYS A 329 -17.26 -12.65 12.10
CA LYS A 329 -18.50 -12.75 12.87
C LYS A 329 -18.34 -13.42 14.23
N GLU A 330 -17.42 -14.37 14.34
CA GLU A 330 -17.17 -15.12 15.58
C GLU A 330 -16.21 -14.38 16.54
N PHE A 331 -15.53 -13.33 16.06
CA PHE A 331 -14.62 -12.53 16.87
C PHE A 331 -15.38 -11.52 17.75
N ASP A 332 -15.40 -11.78 19.06
CA ASP A 332 -16.01 -10.90 20.05
C ASP A 332 -15.09 -9.71 20.37
N ILE A 333 -15.36 -8.59 19.69
CA ILE A 333 -14.65 -7.31 19.78
C ILE A 333 -14.77 -6.69 21.19
N GLU A 334 -15.88 -6.89 21.90
CA GLU A 334 -16.10 -6.26 23.21
C GLU A 334 -15.20 -6.84 24.30
N ASP A 335 -14.99 -8.17 24.29
CA ASP A 335 -14.15 -8.86 25.27
C ASP A 335 -12.67 -8.89 24.88
N SER A 336 -12.34 -8.86 23.57
CA SER A 336 -10.95 -9.01 23.08
C SER A 336 -10.17 -7.69 22.98
N LEU A 337 -10.85 -6.56 22.78
CA LEU A 337 -10.17 -5.26 22.55
C LEU A 337 -10.03 -4.39 23.80
N GLY A 338 -10.55 -4.80 24.96
CA GLY A 338 -10.41 -4.04 26.20
C GLY A 338 -10.65 -2.55 26.00
N LEU A 339 -11.80 -2.17 25.39
CA LEU A 339 -12.16 -0.82 24.91
C LEU A 339 -12.15 0.30 25.98
N SER A 340 -11.56 0.06 27.15
CA SER A 340 -11.10 1.08 28.08
C SER A 340 -9.79 1.78 27.66
N ASP A 341 -8.95 1.19 26.81
CA ASP A 341 -7.66 1.82 26.41
C ASP A 341 -7.69 2.48 25.03
N ILE A 342 -8.02 3.75 25.11
CA ILE A 342 -8.48 4.66 24.07
C ILE A 342 -7.32 5.22 23.19
N GLY A 343 -6.06 4.97 23.58
CA GLY A 343 -4.86 5.43 22.85
C GLY A 343 -4.63 4.73 21.51
N VAL A 344 -5.10 3.49 21.37
CA VAL A 344 -4.90 2.64 20.18
C VAL A 344 -5.57 3.21 18.92
N LEU A 345 -6.78 3.75 19.05
CA LEU A 345 -7.52 4.38 17.96
C LEU A 345 -6.93 5.75 17.57
N GLY A 346 -6.35 6.48 18.53
CA GLY A 346 -5.73 7.78 18.30
C GLY A 346 -4.46 7.67 17.46
N GLY A 347 -3.55 6.75 17.81
CA GLY A 347 -2.30 6.54 17.07
C GLY A 347 -2.53 6.12 15.60
N LEU A 348 -3.56 5.33 15.34
CA LEU A 348 -3.89 4.83 13.99
C LEU A 348 -4.67 5.82 13.10
N ALA A 349 -5.39 6.77 13.71
CA ALA A 349 -6.07 7.83 12.99
C ALA A 349 -5.18 9.08 12.76
N GLY A 350 -3.94 9.07 13.26
CA GLY A 350 -3.08 10.26 13.30
C GLY A 350 -3.69 11.36 14.19
N ILE A 351 -4.37 10.96 15.26
CA ILE A 351 -4.99 11.83 16.24
C ILE A 351 -4.13 11.75 17.49
N GLY A 352 -3.39 12.82 17.79
CA GLY A 352 -2.46 12.87 18.91
C GLY A 352 -3.07 12.38 20.23
N THR A 353 -2.26 11.69 21.03
CA THR A 353 -2.62 11.15 22.35
C THR A 353 -2.83 12.23 23.42
N ASP A 354 -2.52 13.49 23.12
CA ASP A 354 -2.67 14.63 24.02
C ASP A 354 -4.08 15.21 23.94
N ILE A 355 -5.03 14.51 24.55
CA ILE A 355 -6.38 15.02 24.79
C ILE A 355 -6.27 16.16 25.84
N PRO A 356 -6.81 17.36 25.58
CA PRO A 356 -6.81 18.43 26.57
C PRO A 356 -7.43 17.97 27.89
N GLU A 357 -6.75 18.21 29.02
CA GLU A 357 -7.24 17.82 30.35
C GLU A 357 -8.71 18.23 30.55
N GLY A 358 -9.57 17.24 30.78
CA GLY A 358 -10.99 17.44 31.07
C GLY A 358 -11.95 17.34 29.88
N VAL A 359 -11.48 16.98 28.69
CA VAL A 359 -12.36 16.65 27.54
C VAL A 359 -12.46 15.13 27.38
N PRO A 360 -13.65 14.51 27.47
CA PRO A 360 -13.82 13.09 27.18
C PRO A 360 -13.45 12.78 25.71
N PHE A 361 -12.66 11.74 25.46
CA PHE A 361 -12.23 11.37 24.11
C PHE A 361 -13.39 11.10 23.15
N ALA A 362 -14.49 10.53 23.65
CA ALA A 362 -15.70 10.33 22.87
C ALA A 362 -16.25 11.65 22.29
N ASP A 363 -16.14 12.76 23.03
CA ASP A 363 -16.56 14.08 22.57
C ASP A 363 -15.56 14.66 21.55
N TYR A 364 -14.27 14.36 21.70
CA TYR A 364 -13.21 14.74 20.75
C TYR A 364 -13.34 13.99 19.41
N LEU A 365 -13.62 12.68 19.45
CA LEU A 365 -13.97 11.86 18.29
C LEU A 365 -15.33 12.24 17.70
N SER A 366 -16.31 12.63 18.51
CA SER A 366 -17.63 13.07 17.99
C SER A 366 -17.54 14.30 17.10
N GLY A 367 -16.53 15.16 17.33
CA GLY A 367 -16.21 16.29 16.45
C GLY A 367 -15.61 15.87 15.09
N PHE A 368 -15.03 14.66 15.01
CA PHE A 368 -14.42 14.07 13.81
C PHE A 368 -15.33 13.03 13.12
N LEU A 369 -16.22 12.37 13.85
CA LEU A 369 -17.02 11.22 13.41
C LEU A 369 -18.54 11.43 13.51
N GLY A 370 -19.02 12.52 14.14
CA GLY A 370 -20.45 12.78 14.37
C GLY A 370 -21.01 12.02 15.59
N GLU A 371 -22.01 12.59 16.26
CA GLU A 371 -22.59 12.00 17.48
C GLU A 371 -23.50 10.77 17.22
N ASN A 372 -23.09 9.62 17.79
CA ASN A 372 -23.86 8.54 18.46
C ASN A 372 -24.70 7.50 17.67
N ASP A 373 -24.38 6.21 17.87
CA ASP A 373 -25.17 5.20 18.63
C ASP A 373 -24.37 3.86 18.71
N ALA A 374 -23.33 3.83 19.53
CA ALA A 374 -22.31 2.78 19.58
C ALA A 374 -22.73 1.50 20.34
N ASN A 375 -23.94 0.95 20.13
CA ASN A 375 -24.43 -0.13 21.00
C ASN A 375 -24.95 -1.42 20.35
N LYS A 376 -24.82 -1.65 19.04
CA LYS A 376 -24.96 -3.02 18.49
C LYS A 376 -24.11 -3.23 17.24
N ILE A 377 -22.98 -3.89 17.44
CA ILE A 377 -22.05 -4.36 16.42
C ILE A 377 -22.76 -5.29 15.40
N ASP A 378 -23.85 -5.96 15.78
CA ASP A 378 -24.67 -6.75 14.84
C ASP A 378 -25.18 -5.92 13.64
N GLY A 379 -25.56 -4.66 13.85
CA GLY A 379 -26.02 -3.77 12.76
C GLY A 379 -24.87 -3.19 11.93
N ILE A 380 -23.67 -3.14 12.51
CA ILE A 380 -22.42 -2.78 11.83
C ILE A 380 -22.05 -3.90 10.86
N VAL A 381 -22.14 -5.16 11.29
CA VAL A 381 -21.88 -6.35 10.46
C VAL A 381 -22.94 -6.49 9.36
N ASP A 382 -24.23 -6.31 9.64
CA ASP A 382 -25.27 -6.45 8.61
C ASP A 382 -25.15 -5.43 7.45
N ALA A 383 -24.57 -4.24 7.68
CA ALA A 383 -24.27 -3.26 6.63
C ALA A 383 -23.12 -3.70 5.70
N ILE A 384 -22.18 -4.49 6.22
CA ILE A 384 -21.12 -5.20 5.47
C ILE A 384 -21.73 -6.21 4.49
N TYR A 385 -22.90 -6.75 4.83
CA TYR A 385 -23.55 -7.87 4.14
C TYR A 385 -24.39 -7.49 2.92
N GLU A 386 -24.60 -6.21 2.61
CA GLU A 386 -25.43 -5.82 1.45
C GLU A 386 -24.71 -5.86 0.08
N GLY A 387 -23.41 -6.22 0.04
CA GLY A 387 -22.72 -6.65 -1.20
C GLY A 387 -21.27 -6.16 -1.37
N ASP A 388 -20.87 -5.09 -0.71
CA ASP A 388 -19.60 -4.39 -1.01
C ASP A 388 -18.36 -4.92 -0.26
N ALA A 389 -18.57 -5.77 0.75
CA ALA A 389 -17.46 -6.25 1.57
C ALA A 389 -16.70 -7.44 0.96
N GLU A 390 -17.39 -8.29 0.20
CA GLU A 390 -16.74 -9.34 -0.58
C GLU A 390 -15.80 -8.69 -1.61
N ASP A 391 -16.28 -7.68 -2.32
CA ASP A 391 -15.52 -6.88 -3.30
C ASP A 391 -14.37 -6.07 -2.65
N PHE A 392 -14.48 -5.67 -1.39
CA PHE A 392 -13.39 -5.03 -0.66
C PHE A 392 -12.34 -6.04 -0.17
N LEU A 393 -12.76 -7.22 0.29
CA LEU A 393 -11.85 -8.26 0.81
C LEU A 393 -11.02 -8.91 -0.31
N THR A 394 -11.54 -9.02 -1.52
CA THR A 394 -10.81 -9.48 -2.71
C THR A 394 -9.58 -8.60 -3.03
N HIS A 395 -9.59 -7.32 -2.65
CA HIS A 395 -8.44 -6.42 -2.83
C HIS A 395 -7.20 -6.85 -2.04
N PHE A 396 -7.40 -7.38 -0.84
CA PHE A 396 -6.31 -7.79 0.05
C PHE A 396 -5.93 -9.25 -0.10
N ASN A 397 -6.57 -9.94 -1.05
CA ASN A 397 -6.14 -11.24 -1.49
C ASN A 397 -4.71 -11.13 -2.03
N ARG A 398 -3.77 -11.70 -1.28
CA ARG A 398 -2.43 -11.94 -1.78
C ARG A 398 -2.53 -13.17 -2.65
N GLY A 399 -2.57 -12.95 -3.96
CA GLY A 399 -2.22 -13.90 -5.02
C GLY A 399 -2.36 -15.38 -4.66
N GLY A 400 -3.25 -16.14 -5.29
CA GLY A 400 -3.22 -17.61 -5.18
C GLY A 400 -1.79 -18.16 -5.34
N VAL A 401 -1.48 -19.33 -4.76
CA VAL A 401 -0.11 -19.91 -4.71
C VAL A 401 0.67 -19.70 -6.01
N GLU A 402 0.02 -19.90 -7.15
CA GLU A 402 0.57 -19.68 -8.48
C GLU A 402 1.00 -18.23 -8.73
N ALA A 403 0.16 -17.24 -8.43
CA ALA A 403 0.48 -15.82 -8.55
C ALA A 403 1.67 -15.41 -7.67
N VAL A 404 1.75 -15.93 -6.44
CA VAL A 404 2.93 -15.70 -5.57
C VAL A 404 4.17 -16.39 -6.14
N GLN A 405 4.05 -17.59 -6.70
CA GLN A 405 5.18 -18.27 -7.34
C GLN A 405 5.66 -17.56 -8.60
N HIS A 406 4.76 -16.98 -9.40
CA HIS A 406 5.09 -16.11 -10.53
C HIS A 406 5.81 -14.84 -10.06
N SER A 407 5.30 -14.21 -9.01
CA SER A 407 5.90 -13.04 -8.35
C SER A 407 7.33 -13.31 -7.88
N ILE A 408 7.57 -14.46 -7.23
CA ILE A 408 8.91 -14.92 -6.83
C ILE A 408 9.79 -15.19 -8.06
N GLY A 409 9.25 -15.92 -9.05
CA GLY A 409 9.97 -16.26 -10.28
C GLY A 409 10.46 -15.03 -11.04
N TRP A 410 9.61 -14.01 -11.16
CA TRP A 410 9.94 -12.75 -11.82
C TRP A 410 11.14 -12.06 -11.18
N ARG A 411 11.14 -11.92 -9.85
CA ARG A 411 12.26 -11.28 -9.11
C ARG A 411 13.55 -12.06 -9.27
N CYS A 412 13.44 -13.39 -9.20
CA CYS A 412 14.57 -14.28 -9.41
C CYS A 412 15.21 -14.13 -10.79
N GLU A 413 14.40 -14.00 -11.83
CA GLU A 413 14.88 -13.81 -13.21
C GLU A 413 15.46 -12.41 -13.41
N VAL A 414 14.71 -11.36 -13.07
CA VAL A 414 15.09 -9.96 -13.31
C VAL A 414 16.36 -9.58 -12.55
N LEU A 415 16.50 -9.99 -11.29
CA LEU A 415 17.66 -9.67 -10.46
C LEU A 415 18.78 -10.73 -10.51
N ASN A 416 18.59 -11.80 -11.29
CA ASN A 416 19.49 -12.94 -11.38
C ASN A 416 19.88 -13.48 -9.98
N LEU A 417 18.85 -13.85 -9.21
CA LEU A 417 19.01 -14.29 -7.83
C LEU A 417 19.49 -15.75 -7.73
N ASP A 418 19.90 -16.15 -6.53
CA ASP A 418 20.34 -17.50 -6.25
C ASP A 418 19.20 -18.53 -6.44
N VAL A 419 19.44 -19.52 -7.31
CA VAL A 419 18.44 -20.51 -7.71
C VAL A 419 17.93 -21.34 -6.52
N GLU A 420 18.79 -21.67 -5.56
CA GLU A 420 18.40 -22.45 -4.38
C GLU A 420 17.51 -21.63 -3.45
N ARG A 421 17.83 -20.36 -3.20
CA ARG A 421 16.95 -19.45 -2.45
C ARG A 421 15.62 -19.25 -3.15
N CYS A 422 15.62 -19.09 -4.48
CA CYS A 422 14.40 -18.95 -5.28
C CYS A 422 13.50 -20.19 -5.18
N ALA A 423 14.06 -21.39 -5.31
CA ALA A 423 13.31 -22.64 -5.17
C ALA A 423 12.72 -22.78 -3.75
N LYS A 424 13.53 -22.51 -2.72
CA LYS A 424 13.08 -22.55 -1.33
C LYS A 424 12.00 -21.52 -1.04
N ALA A 425 12.12 -20.31 -1.57
CA ALA A 425 11.11 -19.26 -1.40
C ALA A 425 9.77 -19.68 -2.01
N LYS A 426 9.77 -20.36 -3.17
CA LYS A 426 8.54 -20.92 -3.77
C LYS A 426 7.94 -22.04 -2.91
N GLU A 427 8.76 -22.93 -2.36
CA GLU A 427 8.29 -23.99 -1.45
C GLU A 427 7.66 -23.39 -0.18
N MET A 428 8.33 -22.41 0.43
CA MET A 428 7.81 -21.71 1.61
C MET A 428 6.49 -20.99 1.29
N ALA A 429 6.33 -20.41 0.11
CA ALA A 429 5.07 -19.79 -0.30
C ALA A 429 3.89 -20.78 -0.40
N VAL A 430 4.15 -22.04 -0.78
CA VAL A 430 3.12 -23.10 -0.78
C VAL A 430 2.74 -23.44 0.65
N VAL A 431 3.74 -23.69 1.50
CA VAL A 431 3.53 -24.04 2.92
C VAL A 431 2.78 -22.94 3.65
N ASP A 432 3.15 -21.70 3.39
CA ASP A 432 2.48 -20.49 3.87
C ASP A 432 1.00 -20.49 3.46
N ALA A 433 0.68 -20.74 2.19
CA ALA A 433 -0.71 -20.77 1.72
C ALA A 433 -1.51 -21.97 2.27
N GLU A 434 -0.87 -23.11 2.50
CA GLU A 434 -1.50 -24.31 3.08
C GLU A 434 -1.77 -24.18 4.59
N ASN A 435 -0.93 -23.43 5.31
CA ASN A 435 -1.06 -23.23 6.76
C ASN A 435 -1.78 -21.92 7.14
N GLY A 436 -1.90 -20.96 6.22
CA GLY A 436 -2.39 -19.59 6.46
C GLY A 436 -3.89 -19.43 6.73
N GLY A 437 -4.58 -20.45 7.25
CA GLY A 437 -6.03 -20.46 7.47
C GLY A 437 -6.50 -20.22 8.92
N GLY A 438 -5.61 -19.83 9.85
CA GLY A 438 -5.95 -19.69 11.28
C GLY A 438 -5.59 -18.36 11.91
N LEU A 439 -6.42 -17.92 12.88
CA LEU A 439 -6.23 -16.76 13.78
C LEU A 439 -4.86 -16.73 14.50
N ASP A 440 -4.20 -17.88 14.66
CA ASP A 440 -2.89 -18.00 15.34
C ASP A 440 -1.71 -17.40 14.56
N ASP A 441 -1.77 -17.34 13.23
CA ASP A 441 -0.75 -16.70 12.38
C ASP A 441 -1.03 -15.19 12.16
N LEU A 442 -2.14 -14.69 12.70
CA LEU A 442 -2.64 -13.32 12.60
C LEU A 442 -2.23 -12.43 13.80
N ILE A 443 -1.74 -13.02 14.90
CA ILE A 443 -1.28 -12.34 16.12
C ILE A 443 0.15 -12.84 16.45
N PRO A 444 1.15 -11.96 16.70
CA PRO A 444 2.47 -12.41 17.10
C PRO A 444 2.41 -13.05 18.50
N GLY A 445 2.42 -14.38 18.59
CA GLY A 445 2.54 -15.09 19.88
C GLY A 445 1.73 -16.37 20.05
N GLY A 446 0.82 -16.70 19.12
CA GLY A 446 -0.16 -17.77 19.33
C GLY A 446 -1.18 -17.41 20.42
N THR A 447 -2.35 -18.03 20.40
CA THR A 447 -3.45 -17.79 21.36
C THR A 447 -3.14 -18.14 22.83
N ASP A 448 -1.90 -18.52 23.15
CA ASP A 448 -1.49 -18.99 24.48
C ASP A 448 -0.82 -17.91 25.36
N ASP A 449 -0.51 -16.73 24.82
CA ASP A 449 0.08 -15.63 25.60
C ASP A 449 -0.92 -14.46 25.76
N ASP A 450 -1.30 -14.18 27.01
CA ASP A 450 -2.07 -13.00 27.48
C ASP A 450 -1.35 -11.66 27.15
N ARG A 451 -1.14 -11.33 25.87
CA ARG A 451 -0.55 -10.04 25.44
C ARG A 451 -1.64 -9.05 25.06
N ASP A 452 -1.50 -7.84 25.57
CA ASP A 452 -2.38 -6.72 25.28
C ASP A 452 -2.10 -6.17 23.87
N LEU A 453 -3.16 -5.75 23.17
CA LEU A 453 -3.10 -5.25 21.79
C LEU A 453 -2.29 -3.96 21.68
N GLY A 454 -2.28 -3.15 22.76
CA GLY A 454 -1.44 -1.96 22.88
C GLY A 454 0.06 -2.29 22.80
N ASP A 455 0.49 -3.40 23.40
CA ASP A 455 1.89 -3.83 23.35
C ASP A 455 2.29 -4.30 21.94
N ILE A 456 1.36 -4.88 21.17
CA ILE A 456 1.59 -5.32 19.79
C ILE A 456 1.75 -4.11 18.85
N ILE A 457 0.96 -3.06 19.04
CA ILE A 457 1.05 -1.82 18.26
C ILE A 457 2.32 -1.04 18.62
N ASP A 458 2.62 -0.92 19.91
CA ASP A 458 3.85 -0.28 20.37
C ASP A 458 5.09 -1.08 19.94
N GLU A 459 5.04 -2.42 19.89
CA GLU A 459 6.10 -3.25 19.32
C GLU A 459 6.21 -3.03 17.80
N GLY A 460 5.10 -3.00 17.04
CA GLY A 460 5.10 -2.70 15.60
C GLY A 460 5.67 -1.30 15.25
N LEU A 461 5.43 -0.31 16.11
CA LEU A 461 5.94 1.07 15.96
C LEU A 461 7.39 1.22 16.46
N SER A 462 7.76 0.52 17.55
CA SER A 462 9.07 0.68 18.20
C SER A 462 10.14 -0.31 17.71
N ASN A 463 9.78 -1.54 17.33
CA ASN A 463 10.68 -2.62 16.91
C ASN A 463 10.03 -3.54 15.86
N VAL A 464 10.46 -3.44 14.60
CA VAL A 464 10.01 -4.37 13.54
C VAL A 464 10.61 -5.77 13.76
N THR A 465 9.89 -6.63 14.48
CA THR A 465 10.22 -8.06 14.67
C THR A 465 9.51 -8.91 13.61
N VAL A 466 10.23 -9.24 12.53
CA VAL A 466 9.69 -10.14 11.48
C VAL A 466 9.93 -11.59 11.87
N THR A 467 8.89 -12.28 12.36
CA THR A 467 8.92 -13.74 12.56
C THR A 467 8.49 -14.47 11.28
N GLU A 468 9.18 -15.57 10.94
CA GLU A 468 8.80 -16.49 9.86
C GLU A 468 7.52 -17.24 10.29
N GLY A 469 6.45 -17.16 9.50
CA GLY A 469 5.21 -17.91 9.80
C GLY A 469 3.96 -17.34 9.14
N SER A 470 3.80 -16.01 9.07
CA SER A 470 2.60 -15.47 8.40
C SER A 470 2.81 -15.39 6.90
N ALA A 471 2.04 -16.18 6.18
CA ALA A 471 1.73 -16.06 4.77
C ALA A 471 1.03 -14.72 4.46
N GLY A 472 1.54 -13.61 4.97
CA GLY A 472 0.99 -12.34 4.62
C GLY A 472 -0.39 -12.01 5.16
N ALA A 473 -0.69 -12.46 6.37
CA ALA A 473 -1.65 -11.78 7.22
C ALA A 473 -1.41 -10.26 7.12
N MET A 474 -2.27 -9.57 6.38
CA MET A 474 -2.46 -8.16 6.65
C MET A 474 -3.15 -8.14 8.00
N GLU A 475 -2.53 -7.42 8.94
CA GLU A 475 -2.91 -7.34 10.34
C GLU A 475 -4.38 -6.98 10.43
N TRP A 476 -5.16 -7.96 10.87
CA TRP A 476 -6.62 -7.93 10.92
C TRP A 476 -7.15 -6.74 11.73
N MET A 477 -6.33 -6.15 12.60
CA MET A 477 -6.60 -4.87 13.26
C MET A 477 -6.90 -3.74 12.28
N LEU A 478 -6.16 -3.60 11.18
CA LEU A 478 -6.39 -2.53 10.21
C LEU A 478 -7.66 -2.76 9.38
N LEU A 479 -7.96 -4.03 9.06
CA LEU A 479 -9.23 -4.44 8.43
C LEU A 479 -10.41 -4.20 9.38
N LEU A 480 -10.31 -4.63 10.64
CA LEU A 480 -11.28 -4.34 11.71
C LEU A 480 -11.47 -2.84 11.90
N LEU A 481 -10.40 -2.04 11.87
CA LEU A 481 -10.46 -0.60 12.06
C LEU A 481 -11.11 0.11 10.87
N LEU A 482 -10.81 -0.30 9.65
CA LEU A 482 -11.48 0.20 8.44
C LEU A 482 -12.97 -0.17 8.46
N VAL A 483 -13.30 -1.40 8.87
CA VAL A 483 -14.67 -1.87 9.05
C VAL A 483 -15.41 -1.12 10.17
N VAL A 484 -14.75 -0.86 11.31
CA VAL A 484 -15.32 -0.10 12.44
C VAL A 484 -15.54 1.36 12.06
N VAL A 485 -14.61 1.99 11.32
CA VAL A 485 -14.76 3.37 10.82
C VAL A 485 -15.86 3.47 9.76
N TRP A 486 -15.93 2.48 8.85
CA TRP A 486 -16.96 2.41 7.81
C TRP A 486 -18.36 2.28 8.42
N SER A 487 -18.51 1.41 9.41
CA SER A 487 -19.79 1.10 10.05
C SER A 487 -20.26 2.15 11.07
N ALA A 488 -19.36 2.86 11.75
CA ALA A 488 -19.71 3.98 12.61
C ALA A 488 -20.37 5.16 11.83
N ARG A 489 -20.17 5.23 10.50
CA ARG A 489 -20.66 6.33 9.65
C ARG A 489 -21.96 6.02 8.90
N GLN A 490 -22.38 4.77 8.79
CA GLN A 490 -23.67 4.40 8.21
C GLN A 490 -24.87 4.67 9.15
N ALA A 491 -24.63 5.13 10.38
CA ALA A 491 -25.69 5.60 11.26
C ALA A 491 -26.35 6.87 10.68
N PRO A 492 -27.69 6.94 10.57
CA PRO A 492 -28.37 8.04 9.91
C PRO A 492 -28.11 9.36 10.64
N LEU A 493 -27.41 10.29 9.96
CA LEU A 493 -27.20 11.66 10.39
C LEU A 493 -28.55 12.31 10.77
N LYS A 494 -28.82 12.43 12.08
CA LYS A 494 -29.94 13.26 12.55
C LYS A 494 -29.66 14.70 12.14
N LYS A 495 -30.60 15.29 11.40
CA LYS A 495 -30.65 16.72 11.10
C LYS A 495 -30.45 17.53 12.38
N LEU A 496 -29.31 18.20 12.49
CA LEU A 496 -29.07 19.19 13.53
C LEU A 496 -30.16 20.28 13.46
N PRO A 497 -30.79 20.66 14.58
CA PRO A 497 -31.80 21.70 14.58
C PRO A 497 -31.14 23.05 14.29
N VAL A 498 -31.58 23.69 13.21
CA VAL A 498 -31.24 25.08 12.88
C VAL A 498 -31.74 25.96 14.03
N ARG A 499 -30.81 26.55 14.80
CA ARG A 499 -31.13 27.66 15.70
C ARG A 499 -31.35 28.91 14.84
N GLY A 500 -32.56 29.45 14.89
CA GLY A 500 -32.91 30.76 14.32
C GLY A 500 -32.47 31.94 15.18
#